data_AF-A0A2V3A1Y5-F1
#
_entry.id   AF-A0A2V3A1Y5-F1
#
_cell.length_a   1.000
_cell.length_b   1.000
_cell.length_c   1.000
_cell.angle_alpha   90.00
_cell.angle_beta   90.00
_cell.angle_gamma   90.00
#
_symmetry.space_group_name_H-M   'P 1'
#
loop_
_entity.id
_entity.type
_entity.pdbx_description
1 polymer ?
#
loop_
_entity_poly.entity_id
_entity_poly.type
_entity_poly.pdbx_seq_one_letter_code
_entity_poly.pdbx_strand_id
1 'polypeptide(L)'
;MTNLQNCLDTASIYVGTYAKYNNGSLNGKWLNLSDYSDYDELLTAMYKVHSDESDPEFMFQDYEHCELFEKLGLISEVIYLLKSTK
;
A
#
# COMPACT_ATOMS: atom_id res chain seq x y z
N MET A 1 21.08 4.67 15.62
CA MET A 1 19.85 3.94 15.97
C MET A 1 18.76 4.47 15.07
N THR A 2 18.41 3.74 14.01
CA THR A 2 17.24 4.07 13.19
C THR A 2 16.02 3.92 14.07
N ASN A 3 15.39 5.05 14.43
CA ASN A 3 14.10 5.03 15.09
C ASN A 3 13.11 4.42 14.12
N LEU A 4 12.45 3.32 14.52
CA LEU A 4 11.48 2.59 13.68
C LEU A 4 10.34 3.52 13.22
N GLN A 5 10.03 4.54 14.02
CA GLN A 5 9.05 5.59 13.73
C GLN A 5 9.35 6.31 12.40
N ASN A 6 10.61 6.68 12.16
CA ASN A 6 11.01 7.46 10.99
C ASN A 6 10.86 6.72 9.66
N CYS A 7 10.88 5.37 9.68
CA CYS A 7 10.81 4.58 8.45
C CYS A 7 9.38 4.46 7.91
N LEU A 8 8.37 4.55 8.78
CA LEU A 8 6.97 4.64 8.37
C LEU A 8 6.60 6.06 7.97
N ASP A 9 7.27 7.06 8.55
CA ASP A 9 7.00 8.47 8.24
C ASP A 9 7.32 8.84 6.77
N THR A 10 8.22 8.10 6.11
CA THR A 10 8.53 8.29 4.69
C THR A 10 7.84 7.27 3.79
N ALA A 11 7.21 6.24 4.35
CA ALA A 11 6.68 5.13 3.58
C ALA A 11 5.38 5.53 2.89
N SER A 12 5.29 5.26 1.59
CA SER A 12 4.08 5.43 0.80
C SER A 12 3.63 4.09 0.23
N ILE A 13 2.32 3.87 0.15
CA ILE A 13 1.72 2.65 -0.39
C ILE A 13 0.76 2.98 -1.52
N TYR A 14 0.75 2.16 -2.57
CA TYR A 14 -0.22 2.27 -3.65
C TYR A 14 -1.37 1.31 -3.43
N VAL A 15 -2.55 1.89 -3.17
CA VAL A 15 -3.78 1.15 -2.91
C VAL A 15 -4.68 1.26 -4.13
N GLY A 16 -5.04 0.11 -4.71
CA GLY A 16 -6.16 0.00 -5.64
C GLY A 16 -7.21 -0.94 -5.10
N THR A 17 -8.16 -1.34 -5.95
CA THR A 17 -9.15 -2.36 -5.61
C THR A 17 -9.14 -3.49 -6.63
N TYR A 18 -9.45 -4.69 -6.16
CA TYR A 18 -9.45 -5.89 -6.99
C TYR A 18 -10.46 -5.77 -8.15
N ALA A 19 -11.65 -5.24 -7.89
CA ALA A 19 -12.66 -5.04 -8.91
C ALA A 19 -12.21 -4.05 -10.01
N LYS A 20 -11.52 -2.96 -9.66
CA LYS A 20 -10.92 -2.04 -10.65
C LYS A 20 -9.83 -2.73 -11.45
N TYR A 21 -8.92 -3.44 -10.78
CA TYR A 21 -7.84 -4.17 -11.44
C TYR A 21 -8.36 -5.23 -12.43
N ASN A 22 -9.35 -6.04 -12.01
CA ASN A 22 -9.96 -7.06 -12.84
C ASN A 22 -10.73 -6.50 -14.05
N ASN A 23 -11.25 -5.27 -13.92
CA ASN A 23 -11.86 -4.53 -15.03
C ASN A 23 -10.84 -3.79 -15.91
N GLY A 24 -9.54 -4.07 -15.76
CA GLY A 24 -8.47 -3.46 -16.55
C GLY A 24 -8.14 -2.02 -16.14
N SER A 25 -8.61 -1.57 -14.99
CA SER A 25 -8.31 -0.26 -14.44
C SER A 25 -7.23 -0.35 -13.37
N LEU A 26 -6.10 0.32 -13.60
CA LEU A 26 -5.04 0.48 -12.60
C LEU A 26 -5.31 1.68 -11.66
N ASN A 27 -6.54 2.20 -11.63
CA ASN A 27 -6.90 3.36 -10.82
C ASN A 27 -6.81 3.02 -9.33
N GLY A 28 -5.73 3.49 -8.72
CA GLY A 28 -5.48 3.49 -7.30
C GLY A 28 -4.95 4.84 -6.84
N LYS A 29 -4.51 4.91 -5.59
CA LYS A 29 -3.94 6.11 -5.02
C LYS A 29 -2.73 5.78 -4.16
N TRP A 30 -1.71 6.63 -4.29
CA TRP A 30 -0.61 6.68 -3.35
C TRP A 30 -1.06 7.32 -2.04
N LEU A 31 -0.90 6.60 -0.93
CA LEU A 31 -1.17 7.07 0.43
C LEU A 31 0.15 7.09 1.19
N ASN A 32 0.51 8.24 1.73
CA ASN A 32 1.69 8.38 2.56
C ASN A 32 1.33 8.02 4.01
N LEU A 33 2.07 7.09 4.61
CA LEU A 33 1.76 6.59 5.95
C LEU A 33 2.01 7.64 7.04
N SER A 34 2.85 8.65 6.81
CA SER A 34 2.99 9.79 7.75
C SER A 34 1.76 10.68 7.83
N ASP A 35 0.86 10.63 6.85
CA ASP A 35 -0.36 11.44 6.86
C ASP A 35 -1.41 10.88 7.82
N TYR A 36 -1.18 9.70 8.41
CA TYR A 36 -2.14 8.98 9.25
C TYR A 36 -1.54 8.63 10.61
N SER A 37 -2.29 8.88 11.68
CA SER A 37 -1.82 8.56 13.05
C SER A 37 -1.97 7.09 13.41
N ASP A 38 -2.92 6.40 12.77
CA ASP A 38 -3.25 5.01 13.06
C ASP A 38 -3.85 4.30 11.85
N TYR A 39 -4.06 2.98 12.01
CA TYR A 39 -4.62 2.12 10.98
C TYR A 39 -6.07 2.48 10.62
N ASP A 40 -6.88 2.94 11.58
CA ASP A 40 -8.29 3.24 11.35
C ASP A 40 -8.46 4.50 10.49
N GLU A 41 -7.60 5.50 10.69
CA GLU A 41 -7.56 6.72 9.88
C GLU A 41 -7.12 6.43 8.44
N LEU A 42 -6.08 5.60 8.29
CA LEU A 42 -5.61 5.09 7.01
C LEU A 42 -6.72 4.30 6.29
N LEU A 43 -7.38 3.38 7.00
CA LEU A 43 -8.47 2.57 6.47
C LEU A 43 -9.64 3.45 6.00
N THR A 44 -10.01 4.46 6.80
CA THR A 44 -11.03 5.44 6.44
C THR A 44 -10.65 6.21 5.17
N ALA A 45 -9.38 6.56 5.01
CA ALA A 45 -8.89 7.21 3.79
C ALA A 45 -9.00 6.29 2.57
N MET A 46 -8.66 5.00 2.69
CA MET A 46 -8.83 4.02 1.60
C MET A 46 -10.29 3.89 1.18
N TYR A 47 -11.23 3.77 2.13
CA TYR A 47 -12.66 3.74 1.84
C TYR A 47 -13.15 5.04 1.18
N LYS A 48 -12.62 6.19 1.55
CA LYS A 48 -12.96 7.46 0.89
C LYS A 48 -12.48 7.49 -0.57
N VAL A 49 -11.27 7.00 -0.83
CA VAL A 49 -10.70 6.92 -2.19
C VAL A 49 -11.53 5.99 -3.09
N HIS A 50 -12.00 4.87 -2.53
CA HIS A 50 -12.79 3.86 -3.23
C HIS A 50 -14.28 3.92 -2.86
N SER A 51 -14.79 5.12 -2.55
CA SER A 51 -16.19 5.32 -2.15
C SER A 51 -17.18 5.14 -3.30
N ASP A 52 -16.67 5.00 -4.53
CA ASP A 52 -17.42 4.60 -5.71
C ASP A 52 -17.79 3.11 -5.72
N GLU A 53 -17.20 2.30 -4.84
CA GLU A 53 -17.45 0.87 -4.69
C GLU A 53 -18.20 0.61 -3.37
N SER A 54 -19.23 -0.24 -3.40
CA SER A 54 -20.04 -0.54 -2.21
C SER A 54 -19.33 -1.45 -1.20
N ASP A 55 -18.39 -2.27 -1.68
CA ASP A 55 -17.56 -3.17 -0.88
C ASP A 55 -16.18 -3.29 -1.54
N PRO A 56 -15.31 -2.26 -1.38
CA PRO A 56 -14.02 -2.24 -2.05
C PRO A 56 -13.07 -3.27 -1.46
N GLU A 57 -12.73 -4.29 -2.24
CA GLU A 57 -11.65 -5.22 -1.92
C GLU A 57 -10.29 -4.55 -2.19
N PHE A 58 -9.65 -4.03 -1.13
CA PHE A 58 -8.37 -3.33 -1.25
C PHE A 58 -7.23 -4.25 -1.70
N MET A 59 -6.41 -3.73 -2.61
CA MET A 59 -5.23 -4.40 -3.14
C MET A 59 -4.03 -3.45 -3.07
N PHE A 60 -3.00 -3.85 -2.33
CA PHE A 60 -1.73 -3.15 -2.27
C PHE A 60 -0.85 -3.63 -3.42
N GLN A 61 -0.68 -2.80 -4.44
CA GLN A 61 0.05 -3.19 -5.64
C GLN A 61 1.52 -2.77 -5.60
N ASP A 62 1.83 -1.70 -4.86
CA ASP A 62 3.19 -1.18 -4.76
C ASP A 62 3.43 -0.41 -3.45
N TYR A 63 4.69 -0.14 -3.13
CA TYR A 63 5.12 0.70 -2.01
C TYR A 63 6.44 1.40 -2.31
N GLU A 64 6.64 2.59 -1.76
CA GLU A 64 7.84 3.40 -1.95
C GLU A 64 8.37 3.93 -0.61
N HIS A 65 9.66 4.27 -0.59
CA HIS A 65 10.30 5.05 0.47
C HIS A 65 10.22 4.46 1.89
N CYS A 66 9.97 3.15 1.99
CA CYS A 66 10.05 2.42 3.24
C CYS A 66 11.48 1.90 3.43
N GLU A 67 12.32 2.71 4.05
CA GLU A 67 13.70 2.32 4.39
C GLU A 67 13.75 1.03 5.24
N LEU A 68 12.66 0.69 5.95
CA LEU A 68 12.54 -0.55 6.70
C LEU A 68 12.53 -1.77 5.77
N PHE A 69 11.80 -1.74 4.66
CA PHE A 69 11.75 -2.85 3.72
C PHE A 69 13.08 -3.02 2.98
N GLU A 70 13.77 -1.92 2.65
CA GLU A 70 15.12 -1.93 2.10
C GLU A 70 16.12 -2.54 3.09
N LYS A 71 16.14 -2.05 4.34
CA LYS A 71 17.08 -2.51 5.37
C LYS A 71 16.83 -3.94 5.84
N LEU A 72 15.59 -4.40 5.82
CA LEU A 72 15.23 -5.78 6.15
C LEU A 72 15.35 -6.72 4.93
N GLY A 73 15.70 -6.22 3.75
CA GLY A 73 15.83 -7.03 2.53
C GLY A 73 14.50 -7.61 2.02
N LEU A 74 13.37 -7.09 2.51
CA LEU A 74 12.02 -7.59 2.21
C LEU A 74 11.57 -7.23 0.78
N ILE A 75 12.24 -6.29 0.13
CA ILE A 75 11.96 -5.90 -1.26
C ILE A 75 12.17 -7.05 -2.24
N SER A 76 13.12 -7.94 -1.96
CA SER A 76 13.37 -9.09 -2.83
C SER A 76 12.26 -10.15 -2.73
N GLU A 77 11.70 -10.43 -1.55
CA GLU A 77 10.73 -11.53 -1.43
C GLU A 77 9.32 -11.16 -1.91
N VAL A 78 8.89 -9.89 -1.76
CA VAL A 78 7.55 -9.45 -2.21
C VAL A 78 7.45 -9.47 -3.75
N ILE A 79 8.52 -9.13 -4.46
CA ILE A 79 8.55 -9.13 -5.94
C ILE A 79 8.59 -10.57 -6.50
N TYR A 80 9.23 -11.51 -5.81
CA TYR A 80 9.32 -12.91 -6.26
C TYR A 80 8.02 -13.68 -6.03
N LEU A 81 7.30 -13.44 -4.93
CA LEU A 81 6.03 -14.12 -4.66
C LEU A 81 4.95 -13.78 -5.71
N LEU A 82 4.91 -12.55 -6.21
CA LEU A 82 3.98 -12.15 -7.29
C LEU A 82 4.31 -12.75 -8.65
N LYS A 83 5.57 -13.15 -8.90
CA LYS A 83 5.98 -13.79 -10.15
C LYS A 83 5.85 -15.31 -10.14
N SER A 84 5.81 -15.93 -8.97
CA SER A 84 5.76 -17.39 -8.85
C SER A 84 4.34 -17.98 -8.82
N THR A 85 3.29 -17.14 -8.86
CA THR A 85 1.88 -17.58 -8.96
C THR A 85 1.30 -17.35 -10.36
N LYS A 86 2.10 -17.63 -11.39
CA LYS A 86 1.65 -17.80 -12.78
C LYS A 86 2.00 -19.19 -13.28
#